data_AF-A0A933P1Z0-F1
#
_entry.id   AF-A0A933P1Z0-F1
#
_cell.length_a   1.000
_cell.length_b   1.000
_cell.length_c   1.000
_cell.angle_alpha   90.00
_cell.angle_beta   90.00
_cell.angle_gamma   90.00
#
_symmetry.space_group_name_H-M   'P 1'
#
loop_
_entity.id
_entity.type
_entity.pdbx_description
1 polymer ?
#
loop_
_entity_poly.entity_id
_entity_poly.type
_entity_poly.pdbx_seq_one_letter_code
_entity_poly.pdbx_strand_id
1 'polypeptide(L)'
;MLKADKLAEIKDYTSLAAEGATLVVSENLKDYKAEDFENVLINTYLAMNYAMMGDFENALVEAKRVNRKLYLMVNEGKRKYKQNAFARYLSAIIYEAEKNYNDAYVDYKKTRELEPNYHGLGQDLWRIAWFLGMPDEMERWDKEYQLKKEDHEKARNLDPKKKKSEIIVLYENGISPVKRPHPSWHSIPKFFPRANPVSYAKIEINGKDVGETRILHDIESTAIYNLDEKYAGILAKKIAGVVVKEVIADQVARRTGSELLGSLTSFALHVADQADIRSWNLLPKDLQLIRIVVDPGTYTIRALPYGSLSLPEKVIQINAGKKVFVGFRYMP
;
A
#
# COMPACT_ATOMS: atom_id res chain seq x y z
N MET A 1 -12.94 -6.48 -5.83
CA MET A 1 -12.15 -6.47 -4.58
C MET A 1 -12.28 -7.78 -3.79
N LEU A 2 -13.45 -8.15 -3.25
CA LEU A 2 -13.59 -9.38 -2.43
C LEU A 2 -13.18 -10.68 -3.15
N LYS A 3 -13.48 -10.82 -4.45
CA LYS A 3 -12.98 -11.92 -5.28
C LYS A 3 -11.45 -11.90 -5.44
N ALA A 4 -10.86 -10.70 -5.52
CA ALA A 4 -9.40 -10.55 -5.62
C ALA A 4 -8.71 -10.88 -4.29
N ASP A 5 -9.31 -10.54 -3.15
CA ASP A 5 -8.77 -10.90 -1.82
C ASP A 5 -8.67 -12.42 -1.65
N LYS A 6 -9.71 -13.17 -2.05
CA LYS A 6 -9.69 -14.65 -2.04
C LYS A 6 -8.59 -15.25 -2.92
N LEU A 7 -8.23 -14.57 -4.01
CA LEU A 7 -7.14 -14.99 -4.90
C LEU A 7 -5.75 -14.55 -4.40
N ALA A 8 -5.70 -13.50 -3.59
CA ALA A 8 -4.51 -12.93 -2.97
C ALA A 8 -4.14 -13.57 -1.63
N GLU A 9 -4.90 -14.57 -1.16
CA GLU A 9 -4.49 -15.39 -0.02
C GLU A 9 -3.13 -16.01 -0.31
N ILE A 10 -2.19 -15.80 0.61
CA ILE A 10 -0.84 -16.35 0.53
C ILE A 10 -0.97 -17.87 0.67
N LYS A 11 -1.05 -18.57 -0.46
CA LYS A 11 -0.94 -20.01 -0.53
C LYS A 11 0.49 -20.37 -0.89
N ASP A 12 1.23 -20.84 0.10
CA ASP A 12 2.48 -21.55 -0.13
C ASP A 12 2.15 -22.92 -0.73
N TYR A 13 2.17 -23.00 -2.06
CA TYR A 13 2.11 -24.27 -2.77
C TYR A 13 3.53 -24.75 -3.03
N THR A 14 3.97 -25.80 -2.32
CA THR A 14 5.22 -26.50 -2.60
C THR A 14 4.97 -27.99 -2.79
N SER A 15 5.16 -28.46 -4.03
CA SER A 15 5.56 -29.84 -4.32
C SER A 15 6.81 -29.79 -5.20
N LEU A 16 7.80 -30.65 -4.92
CA LEU A 16 9.10 -30.67 -5.60
C LEU A 16 8.98 -30.90 -7.12
N ALA A 17 7.97 -31.65 -7.57
CA ALA A 17 7.68 -31.84 -8.99
C ALA A 17 7.15 -30.56 -9.66
N ALA A 18 6.42 -29.72 -8.92
CA ALA A 18 5.94 -28.43 -9.42
C ALA A 18 7.09 -27.42 -9.62
N GLU A 19 8.12 -27.45 -8.76
CA GLU A 19 9.25 -26.51 -8.88
C GLU A 19 10.04 -26.69 -10.18
N GLY A 20 10.34 -27.93 -10.59
CA GLY A 20 11.02 -28.22 -11.86
C GLY A 20 10.21 -27.81 -13.09
N ALA A 21 8.89 -28.07 -13.08
CA ALA A 21 7.99 -27.63 -14.15
C ALA A 21 7.93 -26.10 -14.25
N THR A 22 8.00 -25.38 -13.12
CA THR A 22 7.95 -23.91 -13.10
C THR A 22 9.18 -23.22 -13.70
N LEU A 23 10.30 -23.93 -13.87
CA LEU A 23 11.51 -23.42 -14.52
C LEU A 23 11.41 -23.44 -16.05
N VAL A 24 10.58 -24.33 -16.58
CA VAL A 24 10.41 -24.54 -18.03
C VAL A 24 9.26 -23.69 -18.57
N VAL A 25 8.18 -23.57 -17.80
CA VAL A 25 6.99 -22.80 -18.19
C VAL A 25 7.25 -21.30 -18.07
N SER A 26 6.92 -20.56 -19.15
CA SER A 26 6.93 -19.11 -19.19
C SER A 26 6.18 -18.49 -18.02
N GLU A 27 6.72 -17.43 -17.42
CA GLU A 27 6.06 -16.77 -16.28
C GLU A 27 4.69 -16.17 -16.71
N ASN A 28 4.52 -15.77 -17.98
CA ASN A 28 3.26 -15.24 -18.51
C ASN A 28 2.12 -16.27 -18.63
N LEU A 29 2.46 -17.57 -18.71
CA LEU A 29 1.46 -18.64 -18.80
C LEU A 29 0.95 -19.08 -17.42
N LYS A 30 1.59 -18.62 -16.34
CA LYS A 30 1.15 -18.89 -14.98
C LYS A 30 0.03 -17.93 -14.58
N ASP A 31 -0.79 -18.39 -13.63
CA ASP A 31 -1.77 -17.54 -12.97
C ASP A 31 -1.09 -16.28 -12.41
N TYR A 32 -1.75 -15.14 -12.58
CA TYR A 32 -1.21 -13.87 -12.13
C TYR A 32 -1.03 -13.88 -10.60
N LYS A 33 0.21 -13.65 -10.16
CA LYS A 33 0.54 -13.47 -8.75
C LYS A 33 0.75 -11.98 -8.49
N ALA A 34 -0.18 -11.38 -7.76
CA ALA A 34 -0.06 -9.99 -7.33
C ALA A 34 1.21 -9.78 -6.49
N GLU A 35 1.83 -8.61 -6.66
CA GLU A 35 3.00 -8.23 -5.87
C GLU A 35 2.63 -8.02 -4.40
N ASP A 36 3.62 -8.13 -3.51
CA ASP A 36 3.39 -8.02 -2.05
C ASP A 36 2.65 -6.72 -1.69
N PHE A 37 3.06 -5.60 -2.30
CA PHE A 37 2.43 -4.30 -2.06
C PHE A 37 0.98 -4.25 -2.59
N GLU A 38 0.70 -4.90 -3.73
CA GLU A 38 -0.65 -4.98 -4.29
C GLU A 38 -1.58 -5.77 -3.37
N ASN A 39 -1.09 -6.91 -2.85
CA ASN A 39 -1.84 -7.76 -1.93
C ASN A 39 -2.27 -7.04 -0.64
N VAL A 40 -1.41 -6.18 -0.09
CA VAL A 40 -1.75 -5.33 1.05
C VAL A 40 -2.78 -4.28 0.66
N LEU A 41 -2.59 -3.65 -0.50
CA LEU A 41 -3.48 -2.58 -0.97
C LEU A 41 -4.92 -3.07 -1.20
N ILE A 42 -5.16 -4.34 -1.52
CA ILE A 42 -6.52 -4.88 -1.67
C ILE A 42 -7.39 -4.57 -0.45
N ASN A 43 -6.94 -5.01 0.74
CA ASN A 43 -7.72 -4.79 1.96
C ASN A 43 -7.60 -3.36 2.45
N THR A 44 -6.50 -2.65 2.15
CA THR A 44 -6.40 -1.20 2.43
C THR A 44 -7.49 -0.43 1.69
N TYR A 45 -7.70 -0.69 0.40
CA TYR A 45 -8.77 -0.06 -0.38
C TYR A 45 -10.16 -0.50 0.07
N LEU A 46 -10.34 -1.76 0.46
CA LEU A 46 -11.61 -2.20 1.04
C LEU A 46 -11.92 -1.45 2.34
N ALA A 47 -10.96 -1.39 3.27
CA ALA A 47 -11.10 -0.65 4.52
C ALA A 47 -11.39 0.84 4.26
N MET A 48 -10.67 1.43 3.32
CA MET A 48 -10.85 2.82 2.87
C MET A 48 -12.26 3.06 2.34
N ASN A 49 -12.75 2.20 1.45
CA ASN A 49 -14.08 2.33 0.85
C ASN A 49 -15.19 2.17 1.89
N TYR A 50 -15.07 1.19 2.80
CA TYR A 50 -16.02 1.02 3.90
C TYR A 50 -16.03 2.24 4.83
N ALA A 51 -14.85 2.77 5.19
CA ALA A 51 -14.73 3.98 6.00
C ALA A 51 -15.35 5.21 5.31
N MET A 52 -15.20 5.34 3.98
CA MET A 52 -15.86 6.40 3.19
C MET A 52 -17.39 6.26 3.13
N MET A 53 -17.91 5.05 3.27
CA MET A 53 -19.36 4.79 3.40
C MET A 53 -19.86 4.97 4.84
N GLY A 54 -18.99 5.26 5.80
CA GLY A 54 -19.31 5.29 7.22
C GLY A 54 -19.54 3.90 7.86
N ASP A 55 -19.24 2.83 7.12
CA ASP A 55 -19.34 1.45 7.57
C ASP A 55 -18.04 1.03 8.28
N PHE A 56 -17.87 1.54 9.50
CA PHE A 56 -16.66 1.32 10.28
C PHE A 56 -16.50 -0.13 10.75
N GLU A 57 -17.59 -0.87 10.91
CA GLU A 57 -17.56 -2.29 11.28
C GLU A 57 -16.86 -3.13 10.21
N ASN A 58 -17.27 -2.98 8.94
CA ASN A 58 -16.59 -3.67 7.84
C ASN A 58 -15.21 -3.09 7.56
N ALA A 59 -15.03 -1.77 7.72
CA ALA A 59 -13.70 -1.17 7.60
C ALA A 59 -12.71 -1.78 8.60
N LEU A 60 -13.15 -2.04 9.83
CA LEU A 60 -12.36 -2.67 10.89
C LEU A 60 -11.98 -4.12 10.57
N VAL A 61 -12.88 -4.89 9.97
CA VAL A 61 -12.59 -6.26 9.51
C VAL A 61 -11.46 -6.24 8.49
N GLU A 62 -11.51 -5.32 7.53
CA GLU A 62 -10.51 -5.21 6.48
C GLU A 62 -9.18 -4.65 7.01
N ALA A 63 -9.21 -3.70 7.94
CA ALA A 63 -8.03 -3.22 8.67
C ALA A 63 -7.32 -4.35 9.44
N LYS A 64 -8.07 -5.23 10.10
CA LYS A 64 -7.53 -6.44 10.75
C LYS A 64 -6.86 -7.38 9.74
N ARG A 65 -7.46 -7.58 8.56
CA ARG A 65 -6.86 -8.39 7.49
C ARG A 65 -5.55 -7.78 6.99
N VAL A 66 -5.51 -6.46 6.78
CA VAL A 66 -4.26 -5.73 6.45
C VAL A 66 -3.20 -6.00 7.51
N ASN A 67 -3.52 -5.78 8.79
CA ASN A 67 -2.57 -5.95 9.88
C ASN A 67 -2.04 -7.38 9.98
N ARG A 68 -2.91 -8.38 9.77
CA ARG A 68 -2.49 -9.79 9.69
C ARG A 68 -1.55 -10.03 8.51
N LYS A 69 -1.87 -9.55 7.30
CA LYS A 69 -0.99 -9.68 6.13
C LYS A 69 0.38 -9.04 6.38
N LEU A 70 0.40 -7.82 6.93
CA LEU A 70 1.64 -7.13 7.27
C LEU A 70 2.46 -7.90 8.33
N TYR A 71 1.81 -8.47 9.34
CA TYR A 71 2.47 -9.30 10.35
C TYR A 71 3.12 -10.53 9.72
N LEU A 72 2.39 -11.27 8.89
CA LEU A 72 2.90 -12.47 8.20
C LEU A 72 4.07 -12.11 7.29
N MET A 73 3.96 -11.04 6.50
CA MET A 73 5.01 -10.61 5.59
C MET A 73 6.31 -10.20 6.31
N VAL A 74 6.21 -9.67 7.53
CA VAL A 74 7.38 -9.21 8.29
C VAL A 74 8.00 -10.31 9.15
N ASN A 75 7.17 -11.13 9.82
CA ASN A 75 7.64 -12.10 10.82
C ASN A 75 7.80 -13.51 10.26
N GLU A 76 6.94 -13.90 9.33
CA GLU A 76 6.98 -15.23 8.68
C GLU A 76 7.57 -15.16 7.27
N GLY A 77 7.68 -13.95 6.73
CA GLY A 77 8.35 -13.70 5.47
C GLY A 77 9.81 -14.10 5.53
N LYS A 78 10.26 -14.86 4.52
CA LYS A 78 11.67 -15.21 4.34
C LYS A 78 12.53 -14.03 3.84
N ARG A 79 11.94 -12.84 3.68
CA ARG A 79 12.57 -11.64 3.10
C ARG A 79 12.20 -10.38 3.87
N LYS A 80 13.05 -9.36 3.75
CA LYS A 80 12.71 -8.00 4.19
C LYS A 80 11.50 -7.49 3.39
N TYR A 81 10.57 -6.87 4.10
CA TYR A 81 9.38 -6.28 3.50
C TYR A 81 9.18 -4.87 4.05
N LYS A 82 9.09 -3.88 3.16
CA LYS A 82 8.75 -2.51 3.54
C LYS A 82 7.23 -2.41 3.71
N GLN A 83 6.78 -2.26 4.96
CA GLN A 83 5.36 -2.16 5.28
C GLN A 83 4.73 -0.87 4.72
N ASN A 84 3.41 -0.91 4.52
CA ASN A 84 2.62 0.22 4.08
C ASN A 84 2.19 1.08 5.29
N ALA A 85 2.84 2.23 5.47
CA ALA A 85 2.56 3.14 6.59
C ALA A 85 1.17 3.80 6.49
N PHE A 86 0.68 4.10 5.28
CA PHE A 86 -0.69 4.57 5.08
C PHE A 86 -1.70 3.53 5.59
N ALA A 87 -1.48 2.25 5.31
CA ALA A 87 -2.38 1.19 5.73
C ALA A 87 -2.43 1.05 7.26
N ARG A 88 -1.28 1.19 7.95
CA ARG A 88 -1.21 1.25 9.42
C ARG A 88 -1.93 2.46 9.98
N TYR A 89 -1.70 3.63 9.40
CA TYR A 89 -2.31 4.86 9.89
C TYR A 89 -3.83 4.91 9.64
N LEU A 90 -4.29 4.44 8.47
CA LEU A 90 -5.71 4.26 8.17
C LEU A 90 -6.37 3.31 9.17
N SER A 91 -5.74 2.17 9.45
CA SER A 91 -6.18 1.21 10.46
C SER A 91 -6.31 1.88 11.84
N ALA A 92 -5.32 2.68 12.25
CA ALA A 92 -5.36 3.40 13.51
C ALA A 92 -6.55 4.38 13.61
N ILE A 93 -6.86 5.13 12.54
CA ILE A 93 -8.02 6.03 12.51
C ILE A 93 -9.33 5.25 12.57
N ILE A 94 -9.42 4.10 11.89
CA ILE A 94 -10.62 3.23 11.92
C ILE A 94 -10.84 2.67 13.32
N TYR A 95 -9.80 2.14 13.98
CA TYR A 95 -9.88 1.72 15.38
C TYR A 95 -10.30 2.87 16.31
N GLU A 96 -9.75 4.07 16.08
CA GLU A 96 -10.11 5.26 16.83
C GLU A 96 -11.59 5.65 16.63
N ALA A 97 -12.12 5.54 15.40
CA ALA A 97 -13.53 5.82 15.10
C ALA A 97 -14.47 4.92 15.92
N GLU A 98 -14.09 3.65 16.09
CA GLU A 98 -14.79 2.64 16.89
C GLU A 98 -14.42 2.67 18.38
N LYS A 99 -13.69 3.70 18.83
CA LYS A 99 -13.23 3.89 20.22
C LYS A 99 -12.36 2.76 20.76
N ASN A 100 -11.77 1.96 19.88
CA ASN A 100 -10.82 0.93 20.24
C ASN A 100 -9.41 1.55 20.34
N TYR A 101 -9.19 2.32 21.40
CA TYR A 101 -8.01 3.15 21.57
C TYR A 101 -6.72 2.34 21.76
N ASN A 102 -6.78 1.14 22.35
CA ASN A 102 -5.61 0.28 22.51
C ASN A 102 -5.05 -0.16 21.17
N ASP A 103 -5.90 -0.70 20.29
CA ASP A 103 -5.48 -1.13 18.96
C ASP A 103 -5.09 0.06 18.07
N ALA A 104 -5.81 1.18 18.18
CA ALA A 104 -5.43 2.43 17.52
C ALA A 104 -4.02 2.87 17.94
N TYR A 105 -3.70 2.80 19.24
CA TYR A 105 -2.39 3.17 19.76
C TYR A 105 -1.27 2.30 19.19
N VAL A 106 -1.50 0.99 19.11
CA VAL A 106 -0.54 0.05 18.51
C VAL A 106 -0.25 0.43 17.06
N ASP A 107 -1.29 0.70 16.26
CA ASP A 107 -1.11 1.02 14.85
C ASP A 107 -0.52 2.43 14.61
N TYR A 108 -0.82 3.43 15.45
CA TYR A 108 -0.10 4.72 15.41
C TYR A 108 1.39 4.55 15.73
N LYS A 109 1.75 3.75 16.75
CA LYS A 109 3.16 3.45 17.05
C LYS A 109 3.84 2.71 15.90
N LYS A 110 3.15 1.78 15.24
CA LYS A 110 3.65 1.11 14.03
C LYS A 110 3.82 2.09 12.87
N THR A 111 2.94 3.07 12.73
CA THR A 111 3.12 4.15 11.77
C THR A 111 4.38 4.96 12.09
N ARG A 112 4.63 5.29 13.36
CA ARG A 112 5.84 6.00 13.80
C ARG A 112 7.12 5.24 13.49
N GLU A 113 7.12 3.91 13.59
CA GLU A 113 8.27 3.07 13.21
C GLU A 113 8.60 3.19 11.71
N LEU A 114 7.60 3.46 10.86
CA LEU A 114 7.74 3.52 9.41
C LEU A 114 7.98 4.95 8.90
N GLU A 115 7.23 5.92 9.43
CA GLU A 115 7.22 7.32 9.02
C GLU A 115 7.29 8.24 10.27
N PRO A 116 8.44 8.30 10.97
CA PRO A 116 8.57 9.01 12.25
C PRO A 116 8.34 10.51 12.15
N ASN A 117 8.53 11.10 10.97
CA ASN A 117 8.37 12.53 10.74
C ASN A 117 7.00 12.91 10.17
N TYR A 118 6.02 11.98 10.19
CA TYR A 118 4.70 12.26 9.65
C TYR A 118 3.98 13.35 10.44
N HIS A 119 3.53 14.39 9.75
CA HIS A 119 2.91 15.56 10.36
C HIS A 119 1.59 15.18 11.07
N GLY A 120 1.44 15.60 12.32
CA GLY A 120 0.27 15.31 13.15
C GLY A 120 0.35 13.97 13.91
N LEU A 121 1.28 13.07 13.58
CA LEU A 121 1.39 11.76 14.25
C LEU A 121 1.66 11.89 15.75
N GLY A 122 2.51 12.84 16.16
CA GLY A 122 2.78 13.12 17.57
C GLY A 122 1.51 13.54 18.33
N GLN A 123 0.68 14.40 17.74
CA GLN A 123 -0.60 14.81 18.32
C GLN A 123 -1.56 13.62 18.47
N ASP A 124 -1.59 12.71 17.49
CA ASP A 124 -2.43 11.52 17.55
C ASP A 124 -1.97 10.52 18.61
N LEU A 125 -0.67 10.24 18.67
CA LEU A 125 -0.06 9.39 19.69
C LEU A 125 -0.32 9.94 21.10
N TRP A 126 -0.10 11.25 21.29
CA TRP A 126 -0.37 11.92 22.55
C TRP A 126 -1.86 11.86 22.92
N ARG A 127 -2.75 12.11 21.96
CA ARG A 127 -4.22 12.09 22.17
C ARG A 127 -4.71 10.72 22.60
N ILE A 128 -4.23 9.66 21.95
CA ILE A 128 -4.61 8.29 22.30
C ILE A 128 -4.03 7.89 23.66
N ALA A 129 -2.76 8.24 23.95
CA ALA A 129 -2.17 8.04 25.28
C ALA A 129 -2.98 8.74 26.38
N TRP A 130 -3.46 9.96 26.10
CA TRP A 130 -4.34 10.70 27.01
C TRP A 130 -5.68 9.98 27.23
N PHE A 131 -6.35 9.49 26.19
CA PHE A 131 -7.59 8.72 26.31
C PHE A 131 -7.40 7.40 27.09
N LEU A 132 -6.23 6.79 27.02
CA LEU A 132 -5.86 5.59 27.75
C LEU A 132 -5.35 5.86 29.18
N GLY A 133 -5.19 7.13 29.58
CA GLY A 133 -4.68 7.50 30.89
C GLY A 133 -3.20 7.14 31.10
N MET A 134 -2.37 7.28 30.07
CA MET A 134 -0.94 6.91 30.06
C MET A 134 -0.02 8.16 30.11
N PRO A 135 0.20 8.79 31.27
CA PRO A 135 0.96 10.04 31.37
C PRO A 135 2.42 9.91 30.92
N ASP A 136 3.07 8.77 31.21
CA ASP A 136 4.47 8.54 30.82
C ASP A 136 4.64 8.53 29.29
N GLU A 137 3.67 7.95 28.57
CA GLU A 137 3.67 7.97 27.11
C GLU A 137 3.34 9.36 26.56
N MET A 138 2.46 10.13 27.23
CA MET A 138 2.23 11.53 26.86
C MET A 138 3.52 12.36 26.95
N GLU A 139 4.25 12.25 28.07
CA GLU A 139 5.54 12.93 28.27
C GLU A 139 6.58 12.48 27.23
N ARG A 140 6.60 11.20 26.89
CA ARG A 140 7.45 10.67 25.82
C ARG A 140 7.17 11.35 24.48
N TRP A 141 5.91 11.47 24.07
CA TRP A 141 5.56 12.09 22.79
C TRP A 141 5.78 13.59 22.80
N ASP A 142 5.60 14.26 23.94
CA ASP A 142 5.97 15.66 24.13
C ASP A 142 7.46 15.88 23.84
N LYS A 143 8.33 15.02 24.37
CA LYS A 143 9.79 15.09 24.13
C LYS A 143 10.15 14.75 22.69
N GLU A 144 9.61 13.66 22.14
CA GLU A 144 9.99 13.15 20.82
C GLU A 144 9.56 14.09 19.69
N TYR A 145 8.31 14.56 19.72
CA TYR A 145 7.74 15.44 18.69
C TYR A 145 7.80 16.92 19.05
N GLN A 146 8.38 17.27 20.21
CA GLN A 146 8.49 18.65 20.70
C GLN A 146 7.11 19.34 20.77
N LEU A 147 6.10 18.61 21.24
CA LEU A 147 4.71 19.08 21.30
C LEU A 147 4.58 20.23 22.29
N LYS A 148 3.76 21.22 21.91
CA LYS A 148 3.47 22.39 22.73
C LYS A 148 2.05 22.36 23.24
N LYS A 149 1.72 23.32 24.10
CA LYS A 149 0.37 23.47 24.66
C LYS A 149 -0.69 23.59 23.56
N GLU A 150 -0.39 24.28 22.47
CA GLU A 150 -1.28 24.43 21.31
C GLU A 150 -1.58 23.08 20.63
N ASP A 151 -0.60 22.18 20.59
CA ASP A 151 -0.76 20.83 20.05
C ASP A 151 -1.67 19.99 20.95
N HIS A 152 -1.52 20.11 22.27
CA HIS A 152 -2.40 19.46 23.23
C HIS A 152 -3.84 19.97 23.13
N GLU A 153 -4.03 21.27 22.92
CA GLU A 153 -5.37 21.86 22.72
C GLU A 153 -6.03 21.34 21.44
N LYS A 154 -5.26 21.23 20.34
CA LYS A 154 -5.71 20.62 19.08
C LYS A 154 -6.09 19.15 19.30
N ALA A 155 -5.24 18.36 19.96
CA ALA A 155 -5.54 16.97 20.31
C ALA A 155 -6.84 16.86 21.14
N ARG A 156 -7.00 17.73 22.15
CA ARG A 156 -8.22 17.77 22.98
C ARG A 156 -9.47 18.21 22.22
N ASN A 157 -9.38 18.77 21.01
CA ASN A 157 -10.58 19.10 20.23
C ASN A 157 -11.37 17.85 19.83
N LEU A 158 -10.71 16.69 19.76
CA LEU A 158 -11.35 15.40 19.51
C LEU A 158 -11.81 14.68 20.78
N ASP A 159 -11.82 15.34 21.95
CA ASP A 159 -12.47 14.81 23.15
C ASP A 159 -13.96 14.52 22.84
N PRO A 160 -14.45 13.29 23.07
CA PRO A 160 -15.86 12.94 22.89
C PRO A 160 -16.85 13.92 23.55
N LYS A 161 -16.47 14.58 24.66
CA LYS A 161 -17.29 15.58 25.35
C LYS A 161 -17.48 16.87 24.57
N LYS A 162 -16.50 17.26 23.73
CA LYS A 162 -16.59 18.48 22.93
C LYS A 162 -17.51 18.34 21.71
N LYS A 163 -17.90 17.11 21.35
CA LYS A 163 -18.79 16.81 20.23
C LYS A 163 -18.34 17.39 18.87
N LYS A 164 -17.07 17.75 18.75
CA LYS A 164 -16.45 18.09 17.46
C LYS A 164 -16.38 16.85 16.59
N SER A 165 -16.24 17.07 15.30
CA SER A 165 -16.20 16.02 14.28
C SER A 165 -14.90 16.14 13.49
N GLU A 166 -14.59 15.15 12.67
CA GLU A 166 -13.35 15.12 11.90
C GLU A 166 -13.60 14.76 10.45
N ILE A 167 -13.01 15.53 9.54
CA ILE A 167 -12.94 15.22 8.12
C ILE A 167 -11.56 14.65 7.83
N ILE A 168 -11.52 13.44 7.27
CA ILE A 168 -10.29 12.78 6.85
C ILE A 168 -10.26 12.79 5.34
N VAL A 169 -9.40 13.63 4.78
CA VAL A 169 -9.22 13.70 3.33
C VAL A 169 -8.15 12.69 2.94
N LEU A 170 -8.54 11.72 2.13
CA LEU A 170 -7.66 10.73 1.53
C LEU A 170 -7.32 11.19 0.12
N TYR A 171 -6.05 11.23 -0.23
CA TYR A 171 -5.61 11.71 -1.53
C TYR A 171 -4.72 10.68 -2.21
N GLU A 172 -5.22 10.15 -3.32
CA GLU A 172 -4.51 9.23 -4.21
C GLU A 172 -3.82 10.04 -5.31
N ASN A 173 -2.49 10.08 -5.29
CA ASN A 173 -1.71 10.91 -6.20
C ASN A 173 -1.02 10.08 -7.29
N GLY A 174 -1.17 10.48 -8.54
CA GLY A 174 -0.43 9.92 -9.67
C GLY A 174 -0.80 8.48 -10.00
N ILE A 175 0.14 7.78 -10.63
CA ILE A 175 -0.01 6.38 -11.02
C ILE A 175 1.27 5.61 -10.65
N SER A 176 1.11 4.38 -10.17
CA SER A 176 2.16 3.44 -9.72
C SER A 176 3.26 3.23 -10.76
N PRO A 177 4.42 2.63 -10.48
CA PRO A 177 5.42 2.38 -11.53
C PRO A 177 4.91 1.37 -12.56
N VAL A 178 5.50 1.39 -13.74
CA VAL A 178 5.20 0.42 -14.80
C VAL A 178 6.24 -0.69 -14.82
N LYS A 179 5.78 -1.95 -14.87
CA LYS A 179 6.67 -3.11 -15.04
C LYS A 179 6.98 -3.32 -16.52
N ARG A 180 8.26 -3.47 -16.87
CA ARG A 180 8.75 -3.74 -18.23
C ARG A 180 9.89 -4.76 -18.20
N PRO A 181 10.27 -5.38 -19.35
CA PRO A 181 11.47 -6.22 -19.43
C PRO A 181 12.72 -5.47 -19.00
N HIS A 182 13.64 -6.16 -18.32
CA HIS A 182 14.94 -5.61 -17.96
C HIS A 182 15.79 -5.37 -19.23
N PRO A 183 16.42 -4.20 -19.41
CA PRO A 183 17.14 -3.88 -20.65
C PRO A 183 18.26 -4.85 -21.00
N SER A 184 18.98 -5.35 -19.99
CA SER A 184 20.06 -6.32 -20.16
C SER A 184 19.59 -7.78 -20.19
N TRP A 185 18.37 -8.08 -19.72
CA TRP A 185 17.87 -9.45 -19.61
C TRP A 185 16.33 -9.48 -19.73
N HIS A 186 15.84 -9.52 -20.95
CA HIS A 186 14.42 -9.33 -21.27
C HIS A 186 13.44 -10.32 -20.62
N SER A 187 13.90 -11.50 -20.19
CA SER A 187 13.04 -12.46 -19.47
C SER A 187 12.88 -12.16 -17.96
N ILE A 188 13.51 -11.10 -17.45
CA ILE A 188 13.37 -10.61 -16.07
C ILE A 188 12.59 -9.28 -16.07
N PRO A 189 11.57 -9.09 -15.21
CA PRO A 189 10.87 -7.82 -15.10
C PRO A 189 11.66 -6.78 -14.29
N LYS A 190 11.40 -5.50 -14.56
CA LYS A 190 11.87 -4.35 -13.77
C LYS A 190 10.78 -3.28 -13.70
N PHE A 191 10.64 -2.61 -12.55
CA PHE A 191 9.77 -1.45 -12.40
C PHE A 191 10.46 -0.17 -12.86
N PHE A 192 9.73 0.68 -13.56
CA PHE A 192 10.17 1.99 -14.02
C PHE A 192 9.24 3.07 -13.47
N PRO A 193 9.80 4.17 -12.93
CA PRO A 193 8.99 5.25 -12.39
C PRO A 193 8.17 5.94 -13.49
N ARG A 194 7.04 6.52 -13.11
CA ARG A 194 6.21 7.36 -13.99
C ARG A 194 6.29 8.82 -13.56
N ALA A 195 6.37 9.72 -14.55
CA ALA A 195 6.35 11.14 -14.31
C ALA A 195 5.02 11.53 -13.64
N ASN A 196 5.11 12.32 -12.57
CA ASN A 196 3.95 12.89 -11.89
C ASN A 196 4.29 14.34 -11.50
N PRO A 197 3.62 15.35 -12.08
CA PRO A 197 3.93 16.76 -11.80
C PRO A 197 3.39 17.23 -10.44
N VAL A 198 2.48 16.45 -9.82
CA VAL A 198 1.83 16.82 -8.57
C VAL A 198 2.51 16.14 -7.39
N SER A 199 2.84 16.93 -6.35
CA SER A 199 3.44 16.46 -5.10
C SER A 199 2.46 16.33 -3.94
N TYR A 200 1.46 17.20 -3.87
CA TYR A 200 0.40 17.22 -2.84
C TYR A 200 -0.84 17.94 -3.36
N ALA A 201 -1.92 17.91 -2.59
CA ALA A 201 -3.10 18.75 -2.82
C ALA A 201 -3.30 19.74 -1.67
N LYS A 202 -3.63 20.99 -1.99
CA LYS A 202 -4.22 21.92 -1.01
C LYS A 202 -5.68 21.58 -0.83
N ILE A 203 -6.16 21.62 0.41
CA ILE A 203 -7.55 21.34 0.74
C ILE A 203 -8.24 22.65 1.11
N GLU A 204 -9.38 22.90 0.46
CA GLU A 204 -10.28 23.97 0.84
C GLU A 204 -11.56 23.38 1.45
N ILE A 205 -12.04 23.99 2.52
CA ILE A 205 -13.35 23.72 3.11
C ILE A 205 -14.16 25.02 3.10
N ASN A 206 -15.34 24.99 2.48
CA ASN A 206 -16.22 26.16 2.32
C ASN A 206 -15.48 27.39 1.76
N GLY A 207 -14.57 27.15 0.81
CA GLY A 207 -13.77 28.20 0.15
C GLY A 207 -12.59 28.73 0.97
N LYS A 208 -12.25 28.12 2.11
CA LYS A 208 -11.08 28.49 2.93
C LYS A 208 -10.02 27.41 2.88
N ASP A 209 -8.76 27.78 2.65
CA ASP A 209 -7.60 26.89 2.77
C ASP A 209 -7.48 26.37 4.22
N VAL A 210 -7.42 25.05 4.37
CA VAL A 210 -7.27 24.36 5.66
C VAL A 210 -5.96 23.56 5.76
N GLY A 211 -5.12 23.59 4.73
CA GLY A 211 -3.81 22.95 4.70
C GLY A 211 -3.60 22.00 3.51
N GLU A 212 -2.52 21.23 3.59
CA GLU A 212 -2.01 20.39 2.52
C GLU A 212 -2.00 18.92 2.92
N THR A 213 -2.29 18.04 1.96
CA THR A 213 -2.12 16.59 2.13
C THR A 213 -0.64 16.25 2.35
N ARG A 214 -0.38 15.20 3.12
CA ARG A 214 0.98 14.73 3.39
C ARG A 214 1.11 13.26 3.01
N ILE A 215 2.22 12.92 2.36
CA ILE A 215 2.53 11.55 1.94
C ILE A 215 2.68 10.68 3.19
N LEU A 216 1.91 9.59 3.24
CA LEU A 216 2.07 8.51 4.22
C LEU A 216 2.75 7.31 3.59
N HIS A 217 2.59 7.07 2.29
CA HIS A 217 3.21 5.94 1.64
C HIS A 217 3.48 6.18 0.16
N ASP A 218 4.74 5.99 -0.24
CA ASP A 218 5.16 5.97 -1.64
C ASP A 218 5.12 4.52 -2.16
N ILE A 219 4.11 4.23 -2.99
CA ILE A 219 3.93 2.91 -3.62
C ILE A 219 5.00 2.68 -4.68
N GLU A 220 5.42 3.72 -5.40
CA GLU A 220 6.43 3.60 -6.45
C GLU A 220 7.78 3.17 -5.91
N SER A 221 8.28 3.90 -4.92
CA SER A 221 9.53 3.55 -4.26
C SER A 221 9.45 2.16 -3.60
N THR A 222 8.30 1.80 -3.03
CA THR A 222 8.10 0.50 -2.38
C THR A 222 8.06 -0.65 -3.40
N ALA A 223 7.42 -0.46 -4.55
CA ALA A 223 7.35 -1.47 -5.61
C ALA A 223 8.72 -1.73 -6.24
N ILE A 224 9.49 -0.67 -6.50
CA ILE A 224 10.86 -0.76 -7.02
C ILE A 224 11.75 -1.51 -6.01
N TYR A 225 11.77 -1.06 -4.75
CA TYR A 225 12.55 -1.68 -3.68
C TYR A 225 12.23 -3.17 -3.51
N ASN A 226 10.93 -3.52 -3.45
CA ASN A 226 10.52 -4.91 -3.23
C ASN A 226 10.91 -5.83 -4.40
N LEU A 227 10.92 -5.34 -5.64
CA LEU A 227 11.37 -6.14 -6.78
C LEU A 227 12.90 -6.27 -6.81
N ASP A 228 13.62 -5.20 -6.50
CA ASP A 228 15.09 -5.19 -6.44
C ASP A 228 15.61 -6.17 -5.36
N GLU A 229 14.96 -6.25 -4.19
CA GLU A 229 15.27 -7.25 -3.16
C GLU A 229 15.09 -8.70 -3.64
N LYS A 230 14.19 -8.95 -4.60
CA LYS A 230 13.95 -10.29 -5.18
C LYS A 230 14.87 -10.60 -6.36
N TYR A 231 15.61 -9.61 -6.86
CA TYR A 231 16.27 -9.69 -8.16
C TYR A 231 17.30 -10.83 -8.23
N ALA A 232 18.16 -10.99 -7.21
CA ALA A 232 19.17 -12.04 -7.17
C ALA A 232 18.56 -13.45 -7.24
N GLY A 233 17.46 -13.68 -6.52
CA GLY A 233 16.74 -14.95 -6.54
C GLY A 233 16.08 -15.22 -7.90
N ILE A 234 15.49 -14.19 -8.52
CA ILE A 234 14.93 -14.29 -9.87
C ILE A 234 16.03 -14.64 -10.88
N LEU A 235 17.18 -13.96 -10.80
CA LEU A 235 18.32 -14.20 -11.69
C LEU A 235 18.87 -15.63 -11.55
N ALA A 236 19.10 -16.09 -10.32
CA ALA A 236 19.55 -17.47 -10.06
C ALA A 236 18.56 -18.50 -10.64
N LYS A 237 17.25 -18.28 -10.44
CA LYS A 237 16.20 -19.12 -11.01
C LYS A 237 16.23 -19.12 -12.54
N LYS A 238 16.47 -17.98 -13.18
CA LYS A 238 16.60 -17.88 -14.64
C LYS A 238 17.81 -18.63 -15.17
N ILE A 239 18.98 -18.51 -14.51
CA ILE A 239 20.18 -19.28 -14.88
C ILE A 239 19.92 -20.79 -14.78
N ALA A 240 19.32 -21.25 -13.68
CA ALA A 240 18.93 -22.66 -13.52
C ALA A 240 17.93 -23.11 -14.60
N GLY A 241 16.96 -22.25 -14.94
CA GLY A 241 15.99 -22.52 -16.00
C GLY A 241 16.63 -22.72 -17.37
N VAL A 242 17.67 -21.95 -17.71
CA VAL A 242 18.44 -22.15 -18.96
C VAL A 242 19.08 -23.54 -18.98
N VAL A 243 19.74 -23.94 -17.89
CA VAL A 243 20.38 -25.28 -17.78
C VAL A 243 19.35 -26.40 -17.94
N VAL A 244 18.18 -26.30 -17.29
CA VAL A 244 17.12 -27.31 -17.40
C VAL A 244 16.57 -27.40 -18.83
N LYS A 245 16.37 -26.27 -19.52
CA LYS A 245 15.90 -26.25 -20.91
C LYS A 245 16.89 -26.92 -21.87
N GLU A 246 18.19 -26.69 -21.68
CA GLU A 246 19.25 -27.36 -22.46
C GLU A 246 19.27 -28.88 -22.22
N VAL A 247 19.09 -29.33 -20.97
CA VAL A 247 18.96 -30.77 -20.68
C VAL A 247 17.74 -31.39 -21.37
N ILE A 248 16.61 -30.70 -21.42
CA ILE A 248 15.41 -31.17 -22.15
C ILE A 248 15.69 -31.27 -23.65
N ALA A 249 16.34 -30.26 -24.24
CA ALA A 249 16.70 -30.25 -25.65
C ALA A 249 17.66 -31.40 -26.02
N ASP A 250 18.70 -31.63 -25.21
CA ASP A 250 19.63 -32.77 -25.37
C ASP A 250 18.90 -34.12 -25.25
N GLN A 251 17.97 -34.26 -24.31
CA GLN A 251 17.15 -35.47 -24.20
C GLN A 251 16.29 -35.71 -25.44
N VAL A 252 15.71 -34.66 -26.04
CA VAL A 252 14.96 -34.76 -27.31
C VAL A 252 15.89 -35.20 -28.44
N ALA A 253 17.09 -34.60 -28.55
CA ALA A 253 18.06 -34.99 -29.57
C ALA A 253 18.44 -36.48 -29.44
N ARG A 254 18.77 -36.95 -28.23
CA ARG A 254 19.15 -38.35 -27.97
C ARG A 254 18.03 -39.34 -28.23
N ARG A 255 16.79 -39.03 -27.83
CA ARG A 255 15.64 -39.94 -28.01
C ARG A 255 15.15 -40.01 -29.45
N THR A 256 15.24 -38.91 -30.20
CA THR A 256 14.82 -38.84 -31.59
C THR A 256 15.94 -39.18 -32.58
N GLY A 257 17.19 -39.17 -32.12
CA GLY A 257 18.38 -39.28 -32.96
C GLY A 257 18.61 -38.06 -33.86
N SER A 258 17.96 -36.92 -33.59
CA SER A 258 18.01 -35.73 -34.42
C SER A 258 18.51 -34.51 -33.64
N GLU A 259 19.74 -34.08 -33.93
CA GLU A 259 20.30 -32.84 -33.37
C GLU A 259 19.46 -31.61 -33.75
N LEU A 260 18.93 -31.58 -34.98
CA LEU A 260 18.06 -30.51 -35.46
C LEU A 260 16.79 -30.37 -34.58
N LEU A 261 16.15 -31.48 -34.21
CA LEU A 261 14.99 -31.45 -33.31
C LEU A 261 15.37 -30.98 -31.90
N GLY A 262 16.56 -31.32 -31.42
CA GLY A 262 17.11 -30.78 -30.18
C GLY A 262 17.29 -29.26 -30.24
N SER A 263 17.98 -28.75 -31.26
CA SER A 263 18.20 -27.31 -31.45
C SER A 263 16.89 -26.52 -31.62
N LEU A 264 15.94 -27.06 -32.39
CA LEU A 264 14.61 -26.44 -32.53
C LEU A 264 13.85 -26.41 -31.20
N THR A 265 13.95 -27.47 -30.40
CA THR A 265 13.39 -27.51 -29.04
C THR A 265 14.01 -26.45 -28.14
N SER A 266 15.36 -26.35 -28.10
CA SER A 266 16.03 -25.32 -27.29
C SER A 266 15.59 -23.91 -27.72
N PHE A 267 15.57 -23.63 -29.03
CA PHE A 267 15.10 -22.35 -29.56
C PHE A 267 13.67 -22.03 -29.12
N ALA A 268 12.74 -22.99 -29.26
CA ALA A 268 11.35 -22.82 -28.87
C ALA A 268 11.19 -22.54 -27.36
N LEU A 269 11.94 -23.26 -26.50
CA LEU A 269 11.91 -23.08 -25.04
C LEU A 269 12.48 -21.73 -24.59
N HIS A 270 13.46 -21.18 -25.31
CA HIS A 270 14.02 -19.86 -25.04
C HIS A 270 13.11 -18.74 -25.52
N VAL A 271 12.51 -18.86 -26.71
CA VAL A 271 11.53 -17.88 -27.24
C VAL A 271 10.29 -17.78 -26.36
N ALA A 272 9.86 -18.90 -25.76
CA ALA A 272 8.74 -18.91 -24.82
C ALA A 272 9.04 -18.19 -23.50
N ASP A 273 10.31 -17.93 -23.16
CA ASP A 273 10.71 -17.31 -21.90
C ASP A 273 10.53 -15.79 -21.91
N GLN A 274 9.39 -15.33 -21.41
CA GLN A 274 9.07 -13.92 -21.30
C GLN A 274 8.96 -13.51 -19.84
N ALA A 275 9.32 -12.26 -19.55
CA ALA A 275 9.09 -11.65 -18.25
C ALA A 275 7.59 -11.52 -17.99
N ASP A 276 7.15 -11.83 -16.76
CA ASP A 276 5.84 -11.43 -16.29
C ASP A 276 5.83 -9.93 -15.97
N ILE A 277 5.31 -9.16 -16.93
CA ILE A 277 5.18 -7.71 -16.85
C ILE A 277 3.78 -7.27 -16.40
N ARG A 278 2.92 -8.21 -15.98
CA ARG A 278 1.62 -7.89 -15.43
C ARG A 278 1.82 -7.21 -14.06
N SER A 279 1.05 -6.14 -13.85
CA SER A 279 1.00 -5.36 -12.60
C SER A 279 -0.28 -4.53 -12.57
N TRP A 280 -0.70 -4.12 -11.38
CA TRP A 280 -1.83 -3.20 -11.19
C TRP A 280 -1.41 -1.77 -11.53
N ASN A 281 -1.52 -1.46 -12.81
CA ASN A 281 -1.06 -0.20 -13.40
C ASN A 281 -1.95 1.01 -13.11
N LEU A 282 -3.04 0.83 -12.35
CA LEU A 282 -3.97 1.88 -11.92
C LEU A 282 -3.92 2.10 -10.40
N LEU A 283 -2.91 1.62 -9.69
CA LEU A 283 -2.64 2.08 -8.33
C LEU A 283 -2.05 3.51 -8.38
N PRO A 284 -2.19 4.32 -7.33
CA PRO A 284 -1.54 5.61 -7.27
C PRO A 284 -0.03 5.46 -7.09
N LYS A 285 0.71 6.55 -7.38
CA LYS A 285 2.15 6.65 -7.09
C LYS A 285 2.36 6.69 -5.58
N ASP A 286 1.56 7.50 -4.89
CA ASP A 286 1.63 7.68 -3.45
C ASP A 286 0.24 7.91 -2.85
N LEU A 287 0.14 7.61 -1.55
CA LEU A 287 -1.06 7.78 -0.74
C LEU A 287 -0.80 8.86 0.31
N GLN A 288 -1.68 9.85 0.32
CA GLN A 288 -1.57 11.01 1.20
C GLN A 288 -2.84 11.20 2.01
N LEU A 289 -2.71 11.94 3.11
CA LEU A 289 -3.82 12.20 4.01
C LEU A 289 -3.67 13.57 4.68
N ILE A 290 -4.80 14.20 5.01
CA ILE A 290 -4.90 15.29 6.00
C ILE A 290 -6.15 15.11 6.86
N ARG A 291 -6.04 15.46 8.14
CA ARG A 291 -7.12 15.38 9.13
C ARG A 291 -7.51 16.79 9.56
N ILE A 292 -8.79 17.11 9.48
CA ILE A 292 -9.30 18.44 9.83
C ILE A 292 -10.44 18.30 10.84
N VAL A 293 -10.27 18.90 12.01
CA VAL A 293 -11.31 18.94 13.05
C VAL A 293 -12.29 20.07 12.75
N VAL A 294 -13.58 19.77 12.77
CA VAL A 294 -14.66 20.69 12.40
C VAL A 294 -15.83 20.60 13.38
N ASP A 295 -16.71 21.60 13.36
CA ASP A 295 -18.02 21.49 13.99
C ASP A 295 -18.94 20.56 13.20
N PRO A 296 -19.98 19.97 13.80
CA PRO A 296 -21.00 19.23 13.06
C PRO A 296 -21.70 20.15 12.06
N GLY A 297 -21.96 19.69 10.83
CA GLY A 297 -22.53 20.54 9.79
C GLY A 297 -22.42 19.98 8.38
N THR A 298 -22.65 20.86 7.40
CA THR A 298 -22.48 20.55 5.98
C THR A 298 -21.26 21.31 5.46
N TYR A 299 -20.40 20.61 4.72
CA TYR A 299 -19.15 21.14 4.22
C TYR A 299 -18.98 20.86 2.73
N THR A 300 -18.53 21.87 1.99
CA THR A 300 -18.04 21.72 0.61
C THR A 300 -16.52 21.62 0.65
N ILE A 301 -15.98 20.54 0.11
CA ILE A 301 -14.56 20.21 0.14
C ILE A 301 -14.02 20.22 -1.28
N ARG A 302 -12.90 20.91 -1.48
CA ARG A 302 -12.14 20.89 -2.73
C ARG A 302 -10.71 20.43 -2.48
N ALA A 303 -10.21 19.60 -3.38
CA ALA A 303 -8.79 19.27 -3.46
C ALA A 303 -8.19 19.98 -4.68
N LEU A 304 -7.10 20.69 -4.46
CA LEU A 304 -6.36 21.46 -5.45
C LEU A 304 -4.97 20.84 -5.61
N PRO A 305 -4.80 19.86 -6.52
CA PRO A 305 -3.49 19.29 -6.83
C PRO A 305 -2.49 20.41 -7.20
N TYR A 306 -1.34 20.44 -6.55
CA TYR A 306 -0.35 21.49 -6.77
C TYR A 306 0.14 21.48 -8.23
N GLY A 307 -0.03 22.61 -8.92
CA GLY A 307 0.35 22.73 -10.34
C GLY A 307 -0.62 22.06 -11.33
N SER A 308 -1.82 21.68 -10.91
CA SER A 308 -2.86 21.14 -11.80
C SER A 308 -4.25 21.76 -11.56
N LEU A 309 -5.24 21.30 -12.33
CA LEU A 309 -6.63 21.73 -12.19
C LEU A 309 -7.25 21.18 -10.91
N SER A 310 -8.16 21.96 -10.32
CA SER A 310 -8.94 21.53 -9.16
C SER A 310 -9.76 20.27 -9.48
N LEU A 311 -9.81 19.33 -8.55
CA LEU A 311 -10.68 18.17 -8.66
C LEU A 311 -12.15 18.56 -8.39
N PRO A 312 -13.13 17.75 -8.84
CA PRO A 312 -14.54 17.99 -8.56
C PRO A 312 -14.80 18.14 -7.07
N GLU A 313 -15.56 19.17 -6.69
CA GLU A 313 -15.91 19.42 -5.30
C GLU A 313 -16.82 18.31 -4.75
N LYS A 314 -16.81 18.16 -3.42
CA LYS A 314 -17.64 17.18 -2.72
C LYS A 314 -18.35 17.86 -1.55
N VAL A 315 -19.65 17.62 -1.46
CA VAL A 315 -20.46 18.07 -0.33
C VAL A 315 -20.68 16.89 0.61
N ILE A 316 -20.38 17.10 1.89
CA ILE A 316 -20.61 16.10 2.94
C ILE A 316 -21.41 16.68 4.09
N GLN A 317 -22.19 15.82 4.74
CA GLN A 317 -22.83 16.10 6.01
C GLN A 317 -22.12 15.32 7.12
N ILE A 318 -21.80 15.99 8.23
CA ILE A 318 -21.10 15.39 9.35
C ILE A 318 -21.87 15.62 10.67
N ASN A 319 -22.19 14.52 11.34
CA ASN A 319 -22.87 14.52 12.63
C ASN A 319 -21.87 14.65 13.78
N ALA A 320 -22.35 15.11 14.93
CA ALA A 320 -21.52 15.33 16.11
C ALA A 320 -20.74 14.09 16.57
N GLY A 321 -19.44 14.28 16.84
CA GLY A 321 -18.56 13.22 17.30
C GLY A 321 -18.22 12.16 16.25
N LYS A 322 -18.51 12.40 14.96
CA LYS A 322 -18.24 11.44 13.88
C LYS A 322 -16.97 11.81 13.11
N LYS A 323 -16.36 10.78 12.52
CA LYS A 323 -15.30 10.88 11.53
C LYS A 323 -15.90 10.59 10.15
N VAL A 324 -15.59 11.42 9.15
CA VAL A 324 -16.05 11.22 7.77
C VAL A 324 -14.84 11.23 6.84
N PHE A 325 -14.75 10.20 6.01
CA PHE A 325 -13.66 10.04 5.06
C PHE A 325 -14.08 10.53 3.67
N VAL A 326 -13.22 11.30 3.03
CA VAL A 326 -13.45 11.87 1.70
C VAL A 326 -12.25 11.60 0.82
N GLY A 327 -12.43 10.75 -0.19
CA GLY A 327 -11.38 10.41 -1.14
C GLY A 327 -11.31 11.37 -2.32
N PHE A 328 -10.11 11.78 -2.70
CA PHE A 328 -9.81 12.48 -3.95
C PHE A 328 -8.71 11.73 -4.69
N ARG A 329 -8.78 11.75 -6.02
CA ARG A 329 -7.81 11.08 -6.86
C ARG A 329 -7.35 11.98 -7.99
N TYR A 330 -6.04 12.15 -8.10
CA TYR A 330 -5.39 12.78 -9.23
C TYR A 330 -4.67 11.71 -10.06
N MET A 331 -4.90 11.74 -11.38
CA MET A 331 -4.13 10.99 -12.36
C MET A 331 -3.67 11.98 -13.44
N PRO A 332 -2.37 12.03 -13.79
CA PRO A 332 -1.83 12.94 -14.80
C PRO A 332 -2.26 12.61 -16.23
#